data_AF-A0A6N7D8Y5-F1
#
_entry.id   AF-A0A6N7D8Y5-F1
#
_cell.length_a   1.000
_cell.length_b   1.000
_cell.length_c   1.000
_cell.angle_alpha   90.00
_cell.angle_beta   90.00
_cell.angle_gamma   90.00
#
_symmetry.space_group_name_H-M   'P 1'
#
loop_
_entity.id
_entity.type
_entity.pdbx_description
1 polymer ?
#
loop_
_entity_poly.entity_id
_entity_poly.type
_entity_poly.pdbx_seq_one_letter_code
_entity_poly.pdbx_strand_id
1 'polypeptide(L)'
;MRCAPCGRWKTRSPPGPNYFATSVGVRLSDADALEVIEPLGLDDLFGVRVRRNPARVSVETFRSRIAQKRYAERRPNVKVQ
;
A
#
# COMPACT_ATOMS: atom_id res chain seq x y z
N MET A 1 10.33 5.73 -12.90
CA MET A 1 11.48 5.69 -13.83
C MET A 1 12.06 4.28 -13.79
N ARG A 2 12.06 3.57 -14.92
CA ARG A 2 12.64 2.23 -15.08
C ARG A 2 14.16 2.33 -14.94
N CYS A 3 14.79 1.35 -14.30
CA CYS A 3 16.25 1.21 -14.34
C CYS A 3 16.60 0.47 -15.63
N ALA A 4 17.30 1.14 -16.56
CA ALA A 4 17.60 0.63 -17.89
C ALA A 4 18.39 -0.70 -17.97
N PRO A 5 19.21 -1.13 -16.99
CA PRO A 5 19.97 -2.38 -17.15
C PRO A 5 19.29 -3.63 -16.55
N CYS A 6 18.26 -3.51 -15.70
CA CYS A 6 17.71 -4.68 -14.99
C CYS A 6 16.18 -4.86 -15.09
N GLY A 7 15.47 -3.98 -15.80
CA GLY A 7 14.01 -4.03 -15.93
C GLY A 7 13.23 -3.84 -14.62
N ARG A 8 13.91 -3.76 -13.48
CA ARG A 8 13.31 -3.72 -12.14
C ARG A 8 12.83 -2.30 -11.81
N TRP A 9 11.62 -2.21 -11.29
CA TRP A 9 11.03 -0.94 -10.85
C TRP A 9 11.77 -0.44 -9.61
N LYS A 10 12.45 0.71 -9.72
CA LYS A 10 12.84 1.46 -8.51
C LYS A 10 11.57 2.06 -7.91
N THR A 11 11.42 1.93 -6.59
CA THR A 11 10.33 2.46 -5.77
C THR A 11 10.28 3.99 -5.83
N ARG A 12 9.86 4.56 -6.97
CA ARG A 12 9.49 5.98 -7.07
C ARG A 12 7.98 6.08 -7.19
N SER A 13 7.32 5.79 -6.07
CA SER A 13 5.95 6.23 -5.82
C SER A 13 6.05 7.69 -5.34
N PRO A 14 5.39 8.68 -5.98
CA PRO A 14 5.47 10.07 -5.56
C PRO A 14 4.95 10.23 -4.12
N PRO A 15 5.37 11.26 -3.37
CA PRO A 15 4.86 11.55 -2.03
C PRO A 15 3.42 12.06 -2.12
N GLY A 16 2.48 11.14 -2.35
CA GLY A 16 1.05 11.36 -2.22
C GLY A 16 0.52 10.80 -0.88
N PRO A 17 -0.58 11.37 -0.34
CA PRO A 17 -1.09 11.07 0.99
C PRO A 17 -1.83 9.70 1.06
N ASN A 18 -1.10 8.59 1.04
CA ASN A 18 -1.67 7.24 1.07
C ASN A 18 -1.23 6.45 2.32
N TYR A 19 -2.19 5.92 3.09
CA TYR A 19 -1.95 4.96 4.19
C TYR A 19 -1.93 3.53 3.69
N PHE A 20 -1.47 2.61 4.53
CA PHE A 20 -1.14 1.26 4.15
C PHE A 20 -2.38 0.38 4.25
N ALA A 21 -3.18 0.46 3.19
CA ALA A 21 -3.52 -0.73 2.40
C ALA A 21 -2.72 -0.73 1.06
N THR A 22 -1.65 0.06 0.99
CA THR A 22 -1.08 0.62 -0.26
C THR A 22 0.44 0.45 -0.31
N SER A 23 0.94 -0.77 -0.21
CA SER A 23 2.31 -1.09 -0.63
C SER A 23 2.37 -2.35 -1.48
N VAL A 24 1.26 -2.66 -2.13
CA VAL A 24 1.22 -3.70 -3.14
C VAL A 24 0.85 -3.01 -4.45
N GLY A 25 1.72 -3.13 -5.44
CA GLY A 25 1.41 -2.78 -6.82
C GLY A 25 1.17 -4.05 -7.60
N VAL A 26 0.11 -4.11 -8.40
CA VAL A 26 -0.12 -5.22 -9.34
C VAL A 26 -0.16 -4.63 -10.75
N ARG A 27 0.51 -5.28 -11.70
CA ARG A 27 0.44 -4.92 -13.11
C ARG A 27 0.36 -6.18 -13.98
N LEU A 28 -0.15 -6.03 -15.19
CA LEU A 28 0.01 -7.02 -16.24
C LEU A 28 1.39 -6.85 -16.89
N SER A 29 2.06 -7.96 -17.20
CA SER A 29 3.30 -7.98 -17.98
C SER A 29 3.01 -8.08 -19.47
N ASP A 30 4.02 -7.85 -20.30
CA ASP A 30 3.91 -7.99 -21.75
C ASP A 30 3.70 -9.47 -22.17
N ALA A 31 3.85 -10.41 -21.23
CA ALA A 31 3.60 -11.85 -21.41
C ALA A 31 2.29 -12.30 -20.73
N ASP A 32 1.34 -11.39 -20.51
CA ASP A 32 0.05 -11.63 -19.85
C ASP A 32 0.14 -12.23 -18.43
N ALA A 33 1.27 -12.04 -17.74
CA ALA A 33 1.43 -12.47 -16.35
C ALA A 33 1.17 -11.31 -15.38
N LEU A 34 0.56 -11.61 -14.23
CA LEU A 34 0.44 -10.64 -13.15
C LEU A 34 1.77 -10.52 -12.40
N GLU A 35 2.33 -9.32 -12.36
CA GLU A 35 3.48 -8.99 -11.54
C GLU A 35 3.05 -8.22 -10.29
N VAL A 36 3.55 -8.68 -9.14
CA VAL A 36 3.25 -8.10 -7.82
C VAL A 36 4.52 -7.44 -7.26
N ILE A 37 4.38 -6.20 -6.78
CA ILE A 37 5.43 -5.43 -6.12
C ILE A 37 5.03 -5.23 -4.67
N GLU A 38 5.70 -5.91 -3.75
CA GLU A 38 5.36 -5.96 -2.32
C GLU A 38 6.57 -5.69 -1.40
N PRO A 39 6.99 -4.43 -1.23
CA PRO A 39 8.20 -4.11 -0.45
C PRO A 39 8.12 -4.47 1.04
N LEU A 40 6.91 -4.71 1.57
CA LEU A 40 6.64 -5.00 2.98
C LEU A 40 5.93 -6.35 3.18
N GLY A 41 5.87 -7.18 2.13
CA GLY A 41 5.09 -8.42 2.12
C GLY A 41 3.59 -8.21 1.89
N LEU A 42 2.84 -9.31 1.91
CA LEU A 42 1.39 -9.35 1.64
C LEU A 42 0.54 -9.60 2.88
N ASP A 43 1.14 -9.78 4.06
CA ASP A 43 0.42 -10.13 5.29
C ASP A 43 -0.67 -9.11 5.65
N ASP A 44 -0.40 -7.82 5.45
CA ASP A 44 -1.38 -6.77 5.70
C ASP A 44 -2.57 -6.86 4.71
N LEU A 45 -2.34 -7.27 3.47
CA LEU A 45 -3.38 -7.44 2.46
C LEU A 45 -4.25 -8.68 2.78
N PHE A 46 -3.63 -9.84 2.97
CA PHE A 46 -4.35 -11.08 3.27
C PHE A 46 -5.00 -11.07 4.65
N GLY A 47 -4.39 -10.39 5.62
CA GLY A 47 -4.95 -10.20 6.96
C GLY A 47 -6.04 -9.12 7.03
N VAL A 48 -6.34 -8.44 5.93
CA VAL A 48 -7.29 -7.32 5.82
C VAL A 48 -6.99 -6.24 6.87
N ARG A 49 -5.72 -5.83 6.95
CA ARG A 49 -5.20 -4.91 7.96
C ARG A 49 -4.89 -3.55 7.36
N VAL A 50 -5.26 -2.49 8.08
CA VAL A 50 -4.84 -1.12 7.80
C VAL A 50 -3.89 -0.68 8.88
N ARG A 51 -2.62 -0.50 8.52
CA ARG A 51 -1.54 -0.13 9.45
C ARG A 51 -0.88 1.18 9.05
N ARG A 52 -0.25 1.87 10.01
CA ARG A 52 0.58 3.05 9.72
C ARG A 52 1.96 2.64 9.19
N ASN A 53 2.48 3.31 8.14
CA ASN A 53 3.91 3.29 7.84
C ASN A 53 4.61 4.52 8.44
N PRO A 54 5.53 4.30 9.39
CA PRO A 54 6.27 5.39 10.02
C PRO A 54 7.10 6.24 9.08
N ALA A 55 7.60 5.69 7.97
CA ALA A 55 8.43 6.41 7.03
C ALA A 55 7.67 7.40 6.13
N ARG A 56 6.33 7.34 6.10
CA ARG A 56 5.51 8.19 5.20
C ARG A 56 4.50 9.08 5.88
N VAL A 57 4.05 8.72 7.07
CA VAL A 57 2.88 9.35 7.69
C VAL A 57 3.08 9.46 9.19
N SER A 58 2.80 10.65 9.73
CA SER A 58 2.75 10.88 11.17
C SER A 58 1.56 10.12 11.80
N VAL A 59 1.63 9.87 13.11
CA VAL A 59 0.55 9.23 13.86
C VAL A 59 -0.75 10.05 13.77
N GLU A 60 -0.65 11.37 13.88
CA GLU A 60 -1.79 12.28 13.82
C GLU A 60 -2.48 12.23 12.46
N THR A 61 -1.70 12.34 11.38
CA THR A 61 -2.23 12.21 10.02
C THR A 61 -2.92 10.85 9.85
N PHE A 62 -2.33 9.74 10.32
CA PHE A 62 -2.97 8.42 10.29
C PHE A 62 -4.34 8.41 10.97
N ARG A 63 -4.39 8.83 12.23
CA ARG A 63 -5.64 8.86 13.02
C ARG A 63 -6.73 9.69 12.32
N SER A 64 -6.38 10.88 11.83
CA SER A 64 -7.32 11.77 11.14
C SER A 64 -7.99 11.08 9.95
N ARG A 65 -7.21 10.42 9.09
CA ARG A 65 -7.81 9.78 7.91
C ARG A 65 -8.44 8.41 8.21
N ILE A 66 -8.06 7.69 9.26
CA ILE A 66 -8.85 6.54 9.74
C ILE A 66 -10.27 6.99 10.09
N ALA A 67 -10.39 8.08 10.86
CA ALA A 67 -11.68 8.65 11.25
C ALA A 67 -12.49 9.11 10.02
N GLN A 68 -11.87 9.81 9.07
CA GLN A 68 -12.55 10.25 7.84
C GLN A 68 -13.01 9.09 6.96
N LYS A 69 -12.19 8.04 6.83
CA LYS A 69 -12.50 6.91 5.95
C LYS A 69 -13.50 5.92 6.53
N ARG A 70 -13.73 5.94 7.85
CA ARG A 70 -14.74 5.13 8.56
C ARG A 70 -14.65 3.65 8.18
N TYR A 71 -13.42 3.10 8.18
CA TYR A 71 -13.16 1.73 7.71
C TYR A 71 -14.01 0.70 8.45
N ALA A 72 -14.13 0.81 9.77
CA ALA A 72 -14.92 -0.10 10.59
C ALA A 72 -16.40 -0.16 10.17
N GLU A 73 -16.95 0.97 9.71
CA GLU A 73 -18.36 1.04 9.31
C GLU A 73 -18.57 0.59 7.86
N ARG A 74 -17.66 0.96 6.96
CA ARG A 74 -17.79 0.68 5.52
C ARG A 74 -17.30 -0.73 5.13
N ARG A 75 -16.42 -1.30 5.96
CA ARG A 75 -15.74 -2.57 5.72
C ARG A 75 -15.58 -3.30 7.07
N PRO A 76 -16.62 -4.02 7.53
CA PRO A 76 -16.64 -4.62 8.87
C PRO A 76 -15.48 -5.59 9.15
N ASN A 77 -14.91 -6.20 8.11
CA ASN A 77 -13.82 -7.16 8.23
C ASN A 77 -12.42 -6.51 8.29
N VAL A 78 -12.31 -5.19 8.17
CA VAL A 78 -11.02 -4.47 8.21
C VAL A 78 -10.55 -4.27 9.65
N LYS A 79 -9.30 -4.66 9.92
CA LYS A 79 -8.64 -4.44 11.22
C LYS A 79 -7.71 -3.23 11.13
N VAL A 80 -7.91 -2.22 11.98
CA VAL A 80 -7.01 -1.06 12.07
C VAL A 80 -5.96 -1.32 13.15
N GLN A 81 -4.67 -1.12 12.84
CA GLN A 81 -3.51 -1.36 13.71
C GLN A 81 -2.51 -0.20 13.72
#